data_AF-A0A8R7QMW9-F1
#
_entry.id   AF-A0A8R7QMW9-F1
#
_cell.length_a   1.000
_cell.length_b   1.000
_cell.length_c   1.000
_cell.angle_alpha   90.00
_cell.angle_beta   90.00
_cell.angle_gamma   90.00
#
_symmetry.space_group_name_H-M   'P 1'
#
loop_
_entity.id
_entity.type
_entity.pdbx_description
1 polymer ?
#
loop_
_entity_poly.entity_id
_entity_poly.type
_entity_poly.pdbx_seq_one_letter_code
_entity_poly.pdbx_strand_id
1 'polypeptide(L)'
;MCVVLVVCIGVSTICLVRAYIIKIQYVISTAYVFMIYYWIKLIEQLLTFSTIQKPNMFRQFSIHGFAAALKPAPFTGTYFKRWQTKTVLWLMAMNVSWVAGITPTGTIAPEQEKAFREATIVFVGCVLSIGDKLVDAYLHMRVAKDLWEALESKFGATDAGSEMYIMEQ
;
A
#
# COMPACT_ATOMS: atom_id res chain seq x y z
N MET A 1 20.20 -15.31 -84.08
CA MET A 1 19.04 -15.80 -83.30
C MET A 1 19.44 -16.50 -81.99
N CYS A 2 20.42 -17.40 -81.95
CA CYS A 2 20.76 -18.17 -80.74
C CYS A 2 21.20 -17.34 -79.52
N VAL A 3 22.05 -16.31 -79.70
CA VAL A 3 22.55 -15.48 -78.59
C VAL A 3 21.43 -14.74 -77.86
N VAL A 4 20.45 -14.23 -78.61
CA VAL A 4 19.30 -13.51 -78.04
C VAL A 4 18.43 -14.46 -77.21
N LEU A 5 18.21 -15.70 -77.67
CA LEU A 5 17.44 -16.70 -76.94
C LEU A 5 18.10 -17.10 -75.61
N VAL A 6 19.43 -17.26 -75.60
CA VAL A 6 20.18 -17.60 -74.37
C VAL A 6 20.08 -16.48 -73.32
N VAL A 7 20.19 -15.21 -73.74
CA VAL A 7 20.03 -14.05 -72.85
C VAL A 7 18.60 -13.95 -72.33
N CYS A 8 17.59 -14.16 -73.18
CA CYS A 8 16.18 -14.16 -72.78
C CYS A 8 15.86 -15.25 -71.73
N ILE A 9 16.41 -16.45 -71.88
CA ILE A 9 16.24 -17.54 -70.92
C ILE A 9 16.89 -17.19 -69.58
N GLY A 10 18.12 -16.64 -69.58
CA GLY A 10 18.81 -16.23 -68.37
C GLY A 10 18.11 -15.11 -67.60
N VAL A 11 17.57 -14.10 -68.30
CA VAL A 11 16.79 -13.03 -67.67
C VAL A 11 15.47 -13.56 -67.11
N SER A 12 14.80 -14.48 -67.82
CA SER A 12 13.55 -15.10 -67.37
C SER A 12 13.76 -15.94 -66.09
N THR A 13 14.82 -16.75 -66.02
CA THR A 13 15.13 -17.56 -64.83
C THR A 13 15.48 -16.70 -63.62
N ILE A 14 16.24 -15.62 -63.79
CA ILE A 14 16.56 -14.67 -62.72
C ILE A 14 15.29 -13.99 -62.19
N CYS A 15 14.37 -13.57 -63.06
CA CYS A 15 13.09 -12.99 -62.68
C CYS A 15 12.22 -13.98 -61.88
N LEU A 16 12.18 -15.26 -62.28
CA LEU A 16 11.45 -16.31 -61.57
C LEU A 16 12.05 -16.58 -60.17
N VAL A 17 13.38 -16.66 -60.06
CA VAL A 17 14.07 -16.86 -58.78
C VAL A 17 13.82 -15.66 -57.85
N ARG A 18 13.88 -14.44 -58.36
CA ARG A 18 13.61 -13.23 -57.56
C ARG A 18 12.17 -13.19 -57.07
N ALA A 19 11.20 -13.52 -57.92
CA ALA A 19 9.79 -13.61 -57.53
C ALA A 19 9.56 -14.69 -56.46
N TYR A 20 10.27 -15.81 -56.55
CA TYR A 20 10.21 -16.88 -55.56
C TYR A 20 10.79 -16.47 -54.20
N ILE A 21 11.94 -15.79 -54.18
CA ILE A 21 12.55 -15.27 -52.94
C ILE A 21 11.62 -14.26 -52.26
N ILE A 22 11.00 -13.35 -53.02
CA ILE A 22 10.05 -12.36 -52.49
C ILE A 22 8.83 -13.06 -51.86
N LYS A 23 8.30 -14.11 -52.51
CA LYS A 23 7.20 -14.91 -51.93
C LYS A 23 7.60 -15.57 -50.63
N ILE A 24 8.79 -16.16 -50.55
CA ILE A 24 9.29 -16.77 -49.31
C ILE A 24 9.45 -15.73 -48.20
N GLN A 25 10.05 -14.58 -48.51
CA GLN A 25 10.21 -13.48 -47.54
C GLN A 25 8.86 -12.98 -47.01
N TYR A 26 7.85 -12.88 -47.87
CA TYR A 26 6.49 -12.52 -47.46
C TYR A 26 5.85 -13.57 -46.54
N VAL A 27 6.01 -14.86 -46.85
CA VAL A 27 5.52 -15.95 -45.99
C VAL A 27 6.22 -15.96 -44.63
N ILE A 28 7.54 -15.71 -44.59
CA ILE A 28 8.29 -15.62 -43.33
C ILE A 28 7.85 -14.40 -42.51
N SER A 29 7.68 -13.24 -43.15
CA SER A 29 7.23 -12.01 -42.48
C SER A 29 5.83 -12.15 -41.90
N THR A 30 4.89 -12.72 -42.67
CA THR A 30 3.53 -12.99 -42.18
C THR A 30 3.55 -13.98 -41.01
N ALA A 31 4.31 -15.08 -41.10
CA ALA A 31 4.48 -16.02 -39.98
C ALA A 31 5.04 -15.34 -38.72
N TYR A 32 6.02 -14.44 -38.86
CA TYR A 32 6.60 -13.70 -37.73
C TYR A 32 5.57 -12.78 -37.05
N VAL A 33 4.75 -12.07 -37.83
CA VAL A 33 3.66 -11.23 -37.30
C VAL A 33 2.63 -12.08 -36.55
N PHE A 34 2.25 -13.25 -37.08
CA PHE A 34 1.37 -14.18 -36.38
C PHE A 34 1.99 -14.68 -35.07
N MET A 35 3.27 -15.04 -35.07
CA MET A 35 3.97 -15.46 -33.85
C MET A 35 3.98 -14.37 -32.79
N ILE A 36 4.28 -13.11 -33.15
CA ILE A 36 4.20 -11.97 -32.21
C ILE A 36 2.78 -11.81 -31.66
N TYR A 37 1.77 -11.87 -32.53
CA TYR A 37 0.37 -11.76 -32.12
C TYR A 37 -0.02 -12.86 -31.11
N TYR A 38 0.34 -14.12 -31.39
CA TYR A 38 0.11 -15.22 -30.46
C TYR A 38 0.87 -15.04 -29.15
N TRP A 39 2.12 -14.58 -29.18
CA TRP A 39 2.90 -14.27 -27.99
C TRP A 39 2.26 -13.19 -27.13
N ILE A 40 1.79 -12.08 -27.72
CA ILE A 40 1.08 -11.01 -27.01
C ILE A 40 -0.20 -11.56 -26.37
N LYS A 41 -0.98 -12.34 -27.13
CA LYS A 41 -2.22 -12.95 -26.64
C LYS A 41 -1.97 -13.93 -25.50
N LEU A 42 -0.88 -14.71 -25.56
CA LEU A 42 -0.46 -15.60 -24.47
C LEU A 42 -0.03 -14.81 -23.23
N ILE A 43 0.71 -13.71 -23.39
CA ILE A 43 1.09 -12.83 -22.27
C ILE A 43 -0.16 -12.21 -21.62
N GLU A 44 -1.12 -11.75 -22.41
CA GLU A 44 -2.38 -11.19 -21.91
C GLU A 44 -3.18 -12.22 -21.11
N GLN A 45 -3.30 -13.45 -21.64
CA GLN A 45 -3.95 -14.57 -20.94
C GLN A 45 -3.18 -14.96 -19.66
N LEU A 46 -1.85 -15.02 -19.69
CA LEU A 46 -1.02 -15.25 -18.50
C LEU A 46 -1.17 -14.14 -17.45
N LEU A 47 -1.29 -12.88 -17.87
CA LEU A 47 -1.56 -11.74 -16.98
C LEU A 47 -2.92 -11.89 -16.29
N THR A 48 -3.90 -12.49 -16.98
CA THR A 48 -5.23 -12.79 -16.41
C THR A 48 -5.18 -13.98 -15.45
N PHE A 49 -4.37 -15.01 -15.72
CA PHE A 49 -4.17 -16.16 -14.82
C PHE A 49 -3.28 -15.85 -13.61
N SER A 50 -2.40 -14.84 -13.68
CA SER A 50 -1.58 -14.34 -12.56
C SER A 50 -2.40 -13.56 -11.51
N THR A 51 -3.70 -13.83 -11.41
CA THR A 51 -4.64 -13.24 -10.46
C THR A 51 -4.66 -13.91 -9.08
N ILE A 52 -3.64 -14.71 -8.74
CA ILE A 52 -3.48 -15.25 -7.38
C ILE A 52 -2.30 -14.64 -6.62
N GLN A 53 -1.26 -14.11 -7.29
CA GLN A 53 -0.23 -13.30 -6.62
C GLN A 53 0.27 -12.18 -7.55
N LYS A 54 -0.36 -11.00 -7.44
CA LYS A 54 0.21 -9.76 -7.98
C LYS A 54 1.65 -9.60 -7.46
N PRO A 55 2.65 -9.31 -8.31
CA PRO A 55 3.98 -8.98 -7.83
C PRO A 55 3.85 -7.70 -7.01
N ASN A 56 4.19 -7.84 -5.74
CA ASN A 56 4.29 -6.83 -4.69
C ASN A 56 5.39 -5.80 -5.02
N MET A 57 5.37 -5.19 -6.20
CA MET A 57 6.42 -4.27 -6.69
C MET A 57 5.98 -2.80 -6.62
N PHE A 58 4.66 -2.55 -6.62
CA PHE A 58 4.08 -1.24 -6.31
C PHE A 58 3.23 -1.36 -5.05
N ARG A 59 3.88 -1.62 -3.91
CA ARG A 59 3.33 -1.22 -2.62
C ARG A 59 3.36 0.31 -2.63
N GLN A 60 2.38 0.92 -3.31
CA GLN A 60 2.09 2.35 -3.15
C GLN A 60 2.09 2.57 -1.63
N PHE A 61 2.93 3.51 -1.18
CA PHE A 61 3.05 3.89 0.21
C PHE A 61 1.71 4.49 0.64
N SER A 62 0.72 3.64 0.90
CA SER A 62 -0.61 4.07 1.27
C SER A 62 -0.56 4.52 2.71
N ILE A 63 -1.21 5.64 3.00
CA ILE A 63 -1.32 6.17 4.37
C ILE A 63 -1.86 5.08 5.30
N HIS A 64 -2.80 4.26 4.83
CA HIS A 64 -3.34 3.11 5.54
C HIS A 64 -2.30 2.00 5.82
N GLY A 65 -1.45 1.66 4.85
CA GLY A 65 -0.39 0.67 5.04
C GLY A 65 0.72 1.17 5.96
N PHE A 66 1.03 2.47 5.89
CA PHE A 66 1.96 3.14 6.80
C PHE A 66 1.41 3.18 8.23
N ALA A 67 0.15 3.56 8.42
CA ALA A 67 -0.52 3.51 9.71
C ALA A 67 -0.56 2.07 10.27
N ALA A 68 -0.86 1.06 9.45
CA ALA A 68 -0.82 -0.33 9.89
C ALA A 68 0.58 -0.76 10.37
N ALA A 69 1.65 -0.29 9.71
CA ALA A 69 3.03 -0.57 10.11
C ALA A 69 3.46 0.17 11.40
N LEU A 70 2.86 1.33 11.68
CA LEU A 70 3.10 2.10 12.89
C LEU A 70 2.32 1.60 14.12
N LYS A 71 1.45 0.60 13.96
CA LYS A 71 0.64 0.08 15.07
C LYS A 71 1.56 -0.34 16.23
N PRO A 72 1.40 0.25 17.43
CA PRO A 72 2.25 -0.07 18.56
C PRO A 72 1.98 -1.50 19.05
N ALA A 73 2.99 -2.10 19.68
CA ALA A 73 2.83 -3.37 20.37
C ALA A 73 1.83 -3.24 21.54
N PRO A 74 1.22 -4.36 21.98
CA PRO A 74 0.25 -4.30 23.04
C PRO A 74 0.78 -3.64 24.32
N PHE A 75 -0.05 -2.86 25.00
CA PHE A 75 0.39 -2.14 26.19
C PHE A 75 0.53 -3.08 27.39
N THR A 76 1.75 -3.25 27.88
CA THR A 76 2.07 -4.15 29.00
C THR A 76 1.96 -3.46 30.38
N GLY A 77 1.87 -2.13 30.43
CA GLY A 77 1.84 -1.35 31.68
C GLY A 77 3.17 -0.70 32.10
N THR A 78 4.25 -1.00 31.40
CA THR A 78 5.61 -0.45 31.62
C THR A 78 6.06 0.40 30.43
N TYR A 79 7.01 1.33 30.62
CA TYR A 79 7.53 2.21 29.56
C TYR A 79 6.42 2.99 28.86
N PHE A 80 5.51 3.55 29.65
CA PHE A 80 4.34 4.27 29.16
C PHE A 80 4.71 5.41 28.23
N LYS A 81 5.77 6.18 28.48
CA LYS A 81 6.19 7.30 27.62
C LYS A 81 6.61 6.83 26.24
N ARG A 82 7.40 5.75 26.16
CA ARG A 82 7.77 5.13 24.87
C ARG A 82 6.54 4.59 24.12
N TRP A 83 5.63 3.94 24.84
CA TRP A 83 4.39 3.45 24.25
C TRP A 83 3.51 4.61 23.77
N GLN A 84 3.34 5.64 24.59
CA GLN A 84 2.57 6.86 24.33
C GLN A 84 3.07 7.54 23.07
N THR A 85 4.39 7.76 22.91
CA THR A 85 4.97 8.36 21.70
C THR A 85 4.66 7.54 20.45
N LYS A 86 4.78 6.20 20.50
CA LYS A 86 4.44 5.32 19.38
C LYS A 86 2.94 5.38 19.04
N THR A 87 2.08 5.37 20.05
CA THR A 87 0.62 5.48 19.89
C THR A 87 0.22 6.83 19.31
N VAL A 88 0.84 7.94 19.74
CA VAL A 88 0.60 9.28 19.18
C VAL A 88 0.99 9.34 17.70
N LEU A 89 2.17 8.82 17.32
CA LEU A 89 2.60 8.75 15.92
C LEU A 89 1.62 7.92 15.07
N TRP A 90 1.13 6.81 15.62
CA TRP A 90 0.13 5.97 14.96
C TRP A 90 -1.20 6.70 14.74
N LEU A 91 -1.70 7.41 15.76
CA LEU A 91 -2.94 8.19 15.69
C LEU A 91 -2.83 9.41 14.75
N MET A 92 -1.64 10.02 14.66
CA MET A 92 -1.34 11.06 13.66
C MET A 92 -1.40 10.50 12.23
N ALA A 93 -0.84 9.31 12.00
CA ALA A 93 -0.90 8.66 10.69
C ALA A 93 -2.35 8.32 10.26
N MET A 94 -3.26 8.15 11.22
CA MET A 94 -4.69 7.95 10.99
C MET A 94 -5.51 9.25 10.99
N ASN A 95 -4.88 10.41 11.19
CA ASN A 95 -5.52 11.73 11.24
C ASN A 95 -6.61 11.87 12.33
N VAL A 96 -6.40 11.25 13.51
CA VAL A 96 -7.37 11.30 14.64
C VAL A 96 -6.77 11.82 15.95
N SER A 97 -5.46 12.12 15.99
CA SER A 97 -4.77 12.58 17.22
C SER A 97 -5.31 13.91 17.76
N TRP A 98 -5.87 14.76 16.90
CA TRP A 98 -6.39 16.08 17.26
C TRP A 98 -7.57 16.04 18.24
N VAL A 99 -8.31 14.94 18.28
CA VAL A 99 -9.49 14.77 19.14
C VAL A 99 -9.12 14.76 20.63
N ALA A 100 -7.93 14.26 20.99
CA ALA A 100 -7.46 14.23 22.37
C ALA A 100 -7.18 15.62 22.95
N GLY A 101 -6.92 16.62 22.11
CA GLY A 101 -6.64 18.00 22.54
C GLY A 101 -7.87 18.89 22.67
N ILE A 102 -9.02 18.47 22.14
CA ILE A 102 -10.24 19.28 22.14
C ILE A 102 -11.09 18.94 23.36
N THR A 103 -11.51 19.97 24.09
CA THR A 103 -12.47 19.83 25.18
C THR A 103 -13.88 19.80 24.60
N PRO A 104 -14.70 18.75 24.84
CA PRO A 104 -16.04 18.65 24.26
C PRO A 104 -17.00 19.78 24.66
N THR A 105 -16.67 20.54 25.71
CA THR A 105 -17.50 21.61 26.28
C THR A 105 -17.33 22.97 25.57
N GLY A 106 -16.35 23.15 24.69
CA GLY A 106 -16.05 24.45 24.09
C GLY A 106 -15.76 24.41 22.60
N THR A 107 -16.55 25.15 21.82
CA THR A 107 -16.13 25.70 20.52
C THR A 107 -16.01 24.71 19.35
N ILE A 108 -16.81 23.65 19.30
CA ILE A 108 -16.95 22.88 18.05
C ILE A 108 -18.14 23.46 17.29
N ALA A 109 -17.91 23.99 16.10
CA ALA A 109 -19.00 24.41 15.22
C ALA A 109 -19.92 23.21 14.94
N PRO A 110 -21.25 23.38 14.84
CA PRO A 110 -22.19 22.26 14.68
C PRO A 110 -21.87 21.39 13.44
N GLU A 111 -21.26 21.98 12.41
CA GLU A 111 -20.79 21.28 11.21
C GLU A 111 -19.61 20.32 11.48
N GLN A 112 -18.76 20.63 12.46
CA GLN A 112 -17.59 19.84 12.83
C GLN A 112 -17.88 18.79 13.91
N GLU A 113 -19.04 18.86 14.58
CA GLU A 113 -19.40 17.93 15.65
C GLU A 113 -19.48 16.48 15.13
N LYS A 114 -20.02 16.27 13.92
CA LYS A 114 -20.10 14.95 13.32
C LYS A 114 -18.71 14.35 13.07
N ALA A 115 -17.81 15.12 12.46
CA ALA A 115 -16.43 14.70 12.20
C ALA A 115 -15.67 14.43 13.50
N PHE A 116 -15.90 15.25 14.53
CA PHE A 116 -15.33 15.03 15.86
C PHE A 116 -15.84 13.74 16.51
N ARG A 117 -17.14 13.45 16.44
CA ARG A 117 -17.71 12.19 16.96
C ARG A 117 -17.14 10.97 16.26
N GLU A 118 -17.09 11.00 14.93
CA GLU A 118 -16.53 9.88 14.14
C GLU A 118 -15.05 9.67 14.47
N ALA A 119 -14.25 10.74 14.52
CA ALA A 119 -12.84 10.68 14.88
C ALA A 119 -12.62 10.23 16.33
N THR A 120 -13.52 10.59 17.27
CA THR A 120 -13.49 10.13 18.67
C THR A 120 -13.70 8.63 18.75
N ILE A 121 -14.68 8.08 18.02
CA ILE A 121 -14.95 6.64 18.01
C ILE A 121 -13.73 5.88 17.49
N VAL A 122 -13.11 6.36 16.40
CA VAL A 122 -11.89 5.76 15.86
C VAL A 122 -10.75 5.86 16.86
N PHE A 123 -10.52 7.03 17.48
CA PHE A 123 -9.47 7.22 18.49
C PHE A 123 -9.62 6.25 19.65
N VAL A 124 -10.81 6.19 20.28
CA VAL A 124 -11.09 5.32 21.42
C VAL A 124 -10.92 3.86 21.00
N GLY A 125 -11.49 3.45 19.87
CA GLY A 125 -11.33 2.08 19.35
C GLY A 125 -9.86 1.70 19.10
N CYS A 126 -9.08 2.60 18.51
CA CYS A 126 -7.66 2.42 18.26
C CYS A 126 -6.88 2.22 19.56
N VAL A 127 -7.03 3.13 20.53
CA VAL A 127 -6.31 3.06 21.82
C VAL A 127 -6.67 1.80 22.60
N LEU A 128 -7.96 1.46 22.69
CA LEU A 128 -8.42 0.27 23.41
C LEU A 128 -7.96 -1.02 22.70
N SER A 129 -7.93 -1.05 21.37
CA SER A 129 -7.49 -2.23 20.59
C SER A 129 -6.02 -2.62 20.79
N ILE A 130 -5.22 -1.76 21.41
CA ILE A 130 -3.80 -2.01 21.69
C ILE A 130 -3.63 -2.76 23.01
N GLY A 131 -4.66 -2.98 23.83
CA GLY A 131 -4.46 -3.81 25.02
C GLY A 131 -5.76 -4.27 25.63
N ASP A 132 -5.89 -5.59 25.81
CA ASP A 132 -7.08 -6.20 26.41
C ASP A 132 -7.37 -5.62 27.79
N LYS A 133 -6.32 -5.40 28.60
CA LYS A 133 -6.43 -4.75 29.92
C LYS A 133 -6.93 -3.29 29.84
N LEU A 134 -6.66 -2.59 28.74
CA LEU A 134 -7.17 -1.24 28.51
C LEU A 134 -8.66 -1.28 28.15
N VAL A 135 -9.06 -2.23 27.30
CA VAL A 135 -10.48 -2.46 26.97
C VAL A 135 -11.27 -2.67 28.25
N ASP A 136 -10.87 -3.62 29.09
CA ASP A 136 -11.61 -3.95 30.32
C ASP A 136 -11.73 -2.76 31.28
N ALA A 137 -10.66 -1.97 31.41
CA ALA A 137 -10.62 -0.85 32.34
C ALA A 137 -11.35 0.39 31.82
N TYR A 138 -11.38 0.62 30.50
CA TYR A 138 -11.77 1.90 29.91
C TYR A 138 -12.87 1.83 28.84
N LEU A 139 -13.50 0.66 28.60
CA LEU A 139 -14.58 0.52 27.60
C LEU A 139 -15.76 1.48 27.80
N HIS A 140 -15.96 1.96 29.03
CA HIS A 140 -17.03 2.89 29.38
C HIS A 140 -16.74 4.34 28.98
N MET A 141 -15.49 4.68 28.69
CA MET A 141 -15.08 6.03 28.30
C MET A 141 -15.39 6.27 26.82
N ARG A 142 -16.28 7.22 26.55
CA ARG A 142 -16.70 7.59 25.19
C ARG A 142 -16.07 8.88 24.68
N VAL A 143 -15.24 9.52 25.49
CA VAL A 143 -14.56 10.78 25.20
C VAL A 143 -13.06 10.51 25.07
N ALA A 144 -12.49 10.84 23.91
CA ALA A 144 -11.07 10.61 23.63
C ALA A 144 -10.15 11.36 24.60
N LYS A 145 -10.51 12.61 24.95
CA LYS A 145 -9.77 13.44 25.90
C LYS A 145 -9.73 12.79 27.29
N ASP A 146 -10.88 12.46 27.85
CA ASP A 146 -10.98 11.85 29.18
C ASP A 146 -10.21 10.51 29.24
N LEU A 147 -10.31 9.70 28.18
CA LEU A 147 -9.53 8.47 28.05
C LEU A 147 -8.02 8.75 28.09
N TRP A 148 -7.57 9.73 27.31
CA TRP A 148 -6.14 10.06 27.21
C TRP A 148 -5.59 10.64 28.52
N GLU A 149 -6.33 11.54 29.17
CA GLU A 149 -5.97 12.12 30.46
C GLU A 149 -5.96 11.05 31.57
N ALA A 150 -6.90 10.10 31.55
CA ALA A 150 -6.93 9.01 32.52
C ALA A 150 -5.72 8.06 32.37
N LEU A 151 -5.26 7.82 31.13
CA LEU A 151 -4.04 7.05 30.87
C LEU A 151 -2.80 7.79 31.36
N GLU A 152 -2.71 9.09 31.06
CA GLU A 152 -1.58 9.92 31.48
C GLU A 152 -1.52 10.08 33.01
N SER A 153 -2.66 10.23 33.67
CA SER A 153 -2.75 10.28 35.13
C SER A 153 -2.28 8.96 35.78
N LYS A 154 -2.69 7.82 35.23
CA LYS A 154 -2.40 6.51 35.82
C LYS A 154 -0.98 6.01 35.56
N PHE A 155 -0.45 6.24 34.36
CA PHE A 155 0.83 5.66 33.93
C PHE A 155 1.92 6.69 33.66
N GLY A 156 1.57 7.96 33.45
CA GLY A 156 2.53 9.02 33.14
C GLY A 156 3.45 9.38 34.30
N ALA A 157 2.93 9.35 35.53
CA ALA A 157 3.73 9.63 36.74
C ALA A 157 4.65 8.47 37.13
N THR A 158 4.25 7.22 36.88
CA THR A 158 5.00 6.02 37.26
C THR A 158 6.27 5.84 36.40
N ASP A 159 6.23 6.24 35.13
CA ASP A 159 7.34 6.04 34.19
C ASP A 159 8.45 7.11 34.29
N ALA A 160 8.13 8.29 34.83
CA ALA A 160 9.12 9.34 35.08
C ALA A 160 10.23 8.91 36.07
N GLY A 161 9.98 7.87 36.87
CA GLY A 161 10.97 7.28 37.78
C GLY A 161 11.84 6.19 37.17
N SER A 162 11.40 5.51 36.10
CA SER A 162 12.11 4.38 35.49
C SER A 162 13.12 4.77 34.40
N GLU A 163 13.04 5.98 33.85
CA GLU A 163 13.98 6.48 32.83
C GLU A 163 15.35 6.90 33.39
N MET A 164 15.50 7.06 34.72
CA MET A 164 16.77 7.45 35.34
C MET A 164 17.88 6.37 35.29
N TYR A 165 17.61 5.18 34.73
CA TYR A 165 18.54 4.05 34.73
C TYR A 165 18.96 3.52 33.34
N ILE A 166 18.66 4.20 32.22
CA ILE A 166 18.85 3.62 30.87
C ILE A 166 19.87 4.40 30.00
N MET A 167 20.76 5.18 30.61
CA MET A 167 21.83 5.89 29.86
C MET A 167 23.18 5.14 29.82
N GLU A 168 23.26 3.92 30.37
CA GLU A 168 24.46 3.09 30.29
C GLU A 168 24.16 1.75 29.63
N GLN A 169 24.23 1.69 28.29
CA GLN A 169 24.76 0.52 27.57
C GLN A 169 25.10 0.82 26.10
#